data_AF-A0A327K9H8-F1
#
_entry.id   AF-A0A327K9H8-F1
#
_cell.length_a   1.000
_cell.length_b   1.000
_cell.length_c   1.000
_cell.angle_alpha   90.00
_cell.angle_beta   90.00
_cell.angle_gamma   90.00
#
_symmetry.space_group_name_H-M   'P 1'
#
loop_
_entity.id
_entity.type
_entity.pdbx_description
1 polymer ?
#
loop_
_entity_poly.entity_id
_entity_poly.type
_entity_poly.pdbx_seq_one_letter_code
_entity_poly.pdbx_strand_id
1 'polypeptide(L)' 'MRISARNVIEGTVLKVLKGATTAHVRLDIGGSVITASITNEAVDELGLVVGGKAYAVIKASDVMIGV' A
#
# COMPACT_ATOMS: atom_id res chain seq x y z
N MET A 1 -2.35 10.67 -10.50
CA MET A 1 -1.21 11.11 -9.65
C MET A 1 -0.03 11.44 -10.56
N ARG A 2 0.71 12.53 -10.35
CA ARG A 2 1.99 12.78 -11.06
C ARG A 2 3.13 12.57 -10.06
N ILE A 3 3.76 11.40 -10.08
CA ILE A 3 4.88 11.02 -9.21
C ILE A 3 5.90 10.21 -10.03
N SER A 4 7.18 10.21 -9.63
CA SER A 4 8.26 9.54 -10.39
C SER A 4 8.30 8.01 -10.20
N ALA A 5 7.57 7.47 -9.22
CA ALA A 5 7.42 6.03 -9.03
C ALA A 5 6.78 5.39 -10.28
N ARG A 6 7.32 4.25 -10.71
CA ARG A 6 6.90 3.58 -11.98
C ARG A 6 5.96 2.42 -11.78
N ASN A 7 5.89 1.88 -10.56
CA ASN A 7 4.97 0.82 -10.22
C ASN A 7 3.81 1.45 -9.44
N VAL A 8 2.67 1.59 -10.09
CA VAL A 8 1.43 2.09 -9.50
C VAL A 8 0.36 1.05 -9.75
N ILE A 9 -0.04 0.33 -8.71
CA ILE A 9 -0.92 -0.83 -8.82
C ILE A 9 -2.18 -0.55 -8.02
N GLU A 10 -3.32 -0.51 -8.69
CA GLU A 10 -4.62 -0.36 -8.02
C GLU A 10 -4.97 -1.62 -7.24
N GLY A 11 -5.53 -1.43 -6.05
CA GLY A 11 -6.03 -2.53 -5.24
C GLY A 11 -7.19 -2.12 -4.34
N THR A 12 -7.73 -3.12 -3.65
CA THR A 12 -8.78 -2.96 -2.64
C THR A 12 -8.19 -3.23 -1.27
N VAL A 13 -8.40 -2.33 -0.31
CA VAL A 13 -7.90 -2.49 1.06
C VAL A 13 -8.59 -3.67 1.73
N LEU A 14 -7.85 -4.73 2.00
CA LEU A 14 -8.34 -5.91 2.72
C LEU A 14 -8.27 -5.72 4.23
N LYS A 15 -7.21 -5.10 4.71
CA LYS A 15 -6.93 -4.95 6.14
C LYS A 15 -6.03 -3.76 6.41
N VAL A 16 -6.32 -3.03 7.48
CA VAL A 16 -5.44 -2.04 8.09
C VAL A 16 -5.18 -2.47 9.52
N LEU A 17 -3.92 -2.69 9.88
CA LEU A 17 -3.51 -3.08 11.23
C LEU A 17 -2.55 -2.03 11.78
N LYS A 18 -3.05 -1.13 12.63
CA LYS A 18 -2.23 -0.13 13.31
C LYS A 18 -1.48 -0.76 14.49
N GLY A 19 -0.18 -0.52 14.55
CA GLY A 19 0.66 -0.77 15.72
C GLY A 19 0.87 0.50 16.55
N ALA A 20 1.97 0.56 17.30
CA ALA A 20 2.30 1.72 18.12
C ALA A 20 2.55 3.00 17.28
N THR A 21 3.27 2.87 16.17
CA THR A 21 3.64 4.00 15.28
C THR A 21 3.41 3.68 13.80
N THR A 22 3.50 2.41 13.44
CA THR A 22 3.42 1.93 12.06
C THR A 22 2.19 1.06 11.87
N ALA A 23 1.53 1.21 10.73
CA ALA A 23 0.42 0.40 10.28
C ALA A 23 0.82 -0.50 9.11
N HIS A 24 0.30 -1.72 9.12
CA HIS A 24 0.35 -2.63 7.98
C HIS A 24 -0.95 -2.54 7.20
N VAL A 25 -0.87 -2.15 5.92
CA VAL A 25 -2.01 -2.06 5.00
C VAL A 25 -1.88 -3.17 3.97
N ARG A 26 -2.90 -4.01 3.84
CA ARG A 26 -2.95 -5.11 2.87
C ARG A 26 -3.90 -4.73 1.74
N LEU A 27 -3.41 -4.74 0.51
CA LEU A 27 -4.19 -4.49 -0.71
C LEU A 27 -4.34 -5.77 -1.52
N ASP A 28 -5.56 -6.11 -1.91
CA ASP A 28 -5.81 -7.10 -2.97
C ASP A 28 -5.69 -6.42 -4.34
N ILE A 29 -4.83 -6.98 -5.19
CA ILE A 29 -4.55 -6.48 -6.54
C ILE A 29 -5.05 -7.44 -7.63
N GLY A 30 -6.08 -8.25 -7.33
CA GLY A 30 -6.68 -9.19 -8.27
C GLY A 30 -6.14 -10.60 -8.12
N GLY A 31 -6.14 -11.13 -6.89
CA GLY A 31 -5.70 -12.50 -6.58
C GLY A 31 -4.28 -12.60 -6.01
N SER A 32 -3.65 -11.46 -5.74
CA SER A 32 -2.40 -11.36 -4.99
C SER A 32 -2.51 -10.22 -3.98
N VAL A 33 -1.72 -10.28 -2.92
CA VAL A 33 -1.78 -9.29 -1.83
C VAL A 33 -0.46 -8.54 -1.73
N ILE A 34 -0.51 -7.21 -1.85
CA ILE A 34 0.60 -6.32 -1.51
C ILE A 34 0.41 -5.87 -0.06
N THR A 35 1.48 -5.93 0.73
CA THR A 35 1.49 -5.38 2.10
C THR A 35 2.41 -4.16 2.14
N ALA A 36 1.86 -3.01 2.50
CA ALA A 36 2.63 -1.81 2.80
C ALA A 36 2.76 -1.62 4.31
N SER A 37 3.90 -1.08 4.73
CA SER A 37 4.15 -0.64 6.10
C SER A 37 4.35 0.87 6.07
N ILE A 38 3.41 1.62 6.62
CA ILE A 38 3.38 3.09 6.61
C ILE A 38 3.05 3.63 8.00
N THR A 39 3.21 4.93 8.24
CA THR A 39 2.88 5.49 9.56
C THR A 39 1.37 5.45 9.83
N ASN A 40 0.99 5.43 11.11
CA ASN A 40 -0.41 5.52 11.52
C ASN A 40 -1.07 6.81 11.00
N GLU A 41 -0.32 7.92 11.01
CA GLU A 41 -0.77 9.23 10.52
C GLU A 41 -1.07 9.18 9.02
N ALA A 42 -0.24 8.49 8.22
CA ALA A 42 -0.47 8.35 6.79
C ALA A 42 -1.75 7.55 6.49
N VAL A 43 -2.06 6.53 7.29
CA VAL A 43 -3.34 5.80 7.18
C VAL A 43 -4.52 6.73 7.40
N ASP A 44 -4.44 7.58 8.42
CA ASP A 44 -5.51 8.51 8.79
C ASP A 44 -5.68 9.63 7.77
N GLU A 45 -4.58 10.25 7.35
CA GLU A 45 -4.58 11.33 6.35
C GLU A 45 -5.13 10.86 4.99
N LEU A 46 -4.78 9.64 4.58
CA LEU A 46 -5.25 9.04 3.33
C LEU A 46 -6.66 8.45 3.44
N GLY A 47 -7.25 8.39 4.64
CA GLY A 47 -8.58 7.81 4.86
C GLY A 47 -8.68 6.33 4.48
N LEU A 48 -7.60 5.55 4.69
CA LEU A 48 -7.57 4.14 4.28
C LEU A 48 -8.51 3.29 5.15
N VAL A 49 -9.52 2.73 4.51
CA VAL A 49 -10.55 1.88 5.15
C VAL A 49 -10.70 0.57 4.40
N VAL A 50 -11.05 -0.50 5.13
CA VAL A 50 -11.32 -1.82 4.54
C VAL A 50 -12.46 -1.72 3.51
N GLY A 51 -12.26 -2.35 2.35
CA GLY A 51 -13.16 -2.26 1.19
C GLY A 51 -12.92 -1.05 0.30
N GLY A 52 -12.14 -0.06 0.75
CA GLY A 52 -11.78 1.11 -0.04
C GLY A 52 -10.79 0.80 -1.17
N LYS A 53 -10.77 1.65 -2.19
CA LYS A 53 -9.77 1.60 -3.27
C LYS A 53 -8.53 2.40 -2.86
N ALA A 54 -7.35 1.84 -3.14
CA ALA A 54 -6.07 2.47 -2.91
C ALA A 54 -5.04 2.00 -3.94
N TYR A 55 -3.92 2.71 -4.04
CA TYR A 55 -2.83 2.33 -4.94
C TYR A 55 -1.58 1.95 -4.13
N ALA A 56 -0.99 0.79 -4.44
CA ALA A 56 0.39 0.51 -4.06
C ALA A 56 1.32 1.30 -4.99
N VAL A 57 2.13 2.19 -4.43
CA VAL A 57 3.07 3.02 -5.18
C VAL A 57 4.49 2.64 -4.78
N ILE A 58 5.23 2.01 -5.69
CA ILE A 58 6.57 1.46 -5.41
C ILE A 58 7.57 2.11 -6.37
N LYS A 59 8.63 2.70 -5.81
CA LYS A 59 9.71 3.30 -6.59
C LYS A 59 10.45 2.19 -7.37
N ALA A 60 10.82 2.47 -8.62
CA ALA A 60 11.46 1.48 -9.48
C ALA A 60 12.79 0.94 -8.92
N SER A 61 13.54 1.78 -8.22
CA SER A 61 14.83 1.42 -7.62
C SER A 61 14.73 0.45 -6.44
N ASP A 62 13.54 0.28 -5.87
CA ASP A 62 13.34 -0.50 -4.64
C ASP A 62 12.80 -1.92 -4.95
N VAL A 63 12.59 -2.23 -6.23
CA VAL A 63 12.19 -3.56 -6.69
C VAL A 63 13.44 -4.38 -6.99
N MET A 64 13.63 -5.45 -6.23
CA MET A 64 14.70 -6.43 -6.44
C MET A 64 14.19 -7.60 -7.31
N ILE A 65 15.09 -8.23 -8.06
CA ILE A 65 14.83 -9.46 -8.82
C ILE A 65 15.63 -10.60 -8.17
N GLY A 66 14.96 -11.72 -7.90
CA GLY A 66 15.57 -12.96 -7.42
C GLY A 66 15.10 -14.14 -8.27
N VAL A 67 15.84 -15.26 -8.20
CA VAL A 67 15.51 -16.54 -8.85
C VAL A 67 15.24 -17.62 -7.83
#